data_AF-A0A2A4GZ53-F1
#
_entry.id   AF-A0A2A4GZ53-F1
#
_cell.length_a   1.000
_cell.length_b   1.000
_cell.length_c   1.000
_cell.angle_alpha   90.00
_cell.angle_beta   90.00
_cell.angle_gamma   90.00
#
_symmetry.space_group_name_H-M   'P 1'
#
loop_
_entity.id
_entity.type
_entity.pdbx_description
1 polymer ?
#
loop_
_entity_poly.entity_id
_entity_poly.type
_entity_poly.pdbx_seq_one_letter_code
_entity_poly.pdbx_strand_id
1 'polypeptide(L)'
;MIIDKIETFILNIDHMTSRFARRKLLKLLNGMNLHATIQMEWLKHQQNYLLKIHLPKQALPYLISFMSYHHYRIYQIVPFQLLDAIKPLHQRPHEEHRFEMMIDGLDDPFIKDKVIDILNGFQSERVIYSFAKDILKVTTTAEVMSALVGTLATRNIDIYHANTAARSFHKMRIS
;
A
#
# COMPACT_ATOMS: atom_id res chain seq x y z
N MET A 1 -12.49 20.00 -16.28
CA MET A 1 -11.10 19.66 -15.91
C MET A 1 -11.06 19.54 -14.40
N ILE A 2 -11.19 18.32 -13.87
CA ILE A 2 -11.06 18.08 -12.43
C ILE A 2 -9.57 18.25 -12.14
N ILE A 3 -9.20 19.22 -11.32
CA ILE A 3 -7.83 19.35 -10.83
C ILE A 3 -7.58 18.11 -9.98
N ASP A 4 -6.73 17.20 -10.45
CA ASP A 4 -6.40 16.01 -9.68
C ASP A 4 -5.84 16.44 -8.33
N LYS A 5 -6.54 16.07 -7.26
CA LYS A 5 -6.15 16.42 -5.91
C LYS A 5 -4.79 15.80 -5.63
N ILE A 6 -3.78 16.65 -5.44
CA ILE A 6 -2.44 16.23 -5.07
C ILE A 6 -2.47 15.88 -3.58
N GLU A 7 -2.01 14.68 -3.26
CA GLU A 7 -2.00 14.15 -1.90
C GLU A 7 -0.61 13.62 -1.56
N THR A 8 -0.35 13.47 -0.26
CA THR A 8 0.91 12.94 0.24
C THR A 8 0.67 11.56 0.86
N PHE A 9 1.41 10.57 0.38
CA PHE A 9 1.38 9.20 0.85
C PHE A 9 2.73 8.81 1.44
N ILE A 10 2.69 7.88 2.39
CA ILE A 10 3.86 7.24 2.99
C ILE A 10 3.82 5.77 2.64
N LEU A 11 4.92 5.28 2.05
CA LEU A 11 5.13 3.87 1.75
C LEU A 11 6.16 3.28 2.71
N ASN A 12 5.79 2.19 3.38
CA ASN A 12 6.72 1.33 4.11
C ASN A 12 7.16 0.19 3.18
N ILE A 13 8.42 0.23 2.76
CA ILE A 13 8.98 -0.66 1.73
C ILE A 13 10.08 -1.51 2.39
N ASP A 14 10.12 -2.79 2.04
CA ASP A 14 11.07 -3.73 2.60
C ASP A 14 12.54 -3.34 2.32
N HIS A 15 13.44 -3.70 3.22
CA HIS A 15 14.90 -3.56 3.09
C HIS A 15 15.44 -2.14 2.75
N MET A 16 14.76 -1.08 3.19
CA MET A 16 15.18 0.31 2.94
C MET A 16 16.17 0.89 3.97
N THR A 17 16.79 0.06 4.82
CA THR A 17 17.80 0.49 5.81
C THR A 17 19.11 0.93 5.15
N SER A 18 19.48 0.34 4.02
CA SER A 18 20.68 0.69 3.25
C SER A 18 20.47 1.95 2.39
N ARG A 19 21.43 2.89 2.47
CA ARG A 19 21.45 4.09 1.61
C ARG A 19 21.53 3.72 0.12
N PHE A 20 22.19 2.61 -0.22
CA PHE A 20 22.30 2.14 -1.59
C PHE A 20 20.93 1.69 -2.12
N ALA A 21 20.20 0.88 -1.35
CA ALA A 21 18.86 0.43 -1.70
C ALA A 21 17.91 1.63 -1.95
N ARG A 22 17.94 2.61 -1.03
CA ARG A 22 17.17 3.86 -1.15
C ARG A 22 17.49 4.66 -2.40
N ARG A 23 18.77 4.81 -2.75
CA ARG A 23 19.22 5.50 -3.98
C ARG A 23 18.81 4.74 -5.24
N LYS A 24 18.94 3.41 -5.23
CA LYS A 24 18.54 2.55 -6.35
C LYS A 24 17.04 2.71 -6.65
N LEU A 25 16.21 2.69 -5.61
CA LEU A 25 14.77 2.90 -5.77
C LEU A 25 14.45 4.31 -6.28
N LEU A 26 15.03 5.36 -5.71
CA LEU A 26 14.79 6.72 -6.22
C LEU A 26 15.20 6.89 -7.68
N LYS A 27 16.34 6.29 -8.10
CA LYS A 27 16.78 6.32 -9.49
C LYS A 27 15.76 5.62 -10.40
N LEU A 28 15.22 4.48 -9.96
CA LEU A 28 14.20 3.74 -10.69
C LEU A 28 12.91 4.57 -10.83
N LEU A 29 12.41 5.14 -9.73
CA LEU A 29 11.17 5.93 -9.72
C LEU A 29 11.30 7.22 -10.53
N ASN A 30 12.46 7.88 -10.52
CA ASN A 30 12.73 9.06 -11.35
C ASN A 30 12.81 8.74 -12.85
N GLY A 31 13.04 7.48 -13.22
CA GLY A 31 13.03 7.03 -14.62
C GLY A 31 11.64 6.68 -15.14
N MET A 32 10.62 6.75 -14.30
CA MET A 32 9.24 6.42 -14.67
C MET A 32 8.61 7.57 -15.47
N ASN A 33 8.10 7.27 -16.66
CA ASN A 33 7.31 8.22 -17.45
C ASN A 33 5.86 8.25 -16.92
N LEU A 34 5.60 9.14 -15.95
CA LEU A 34 4.23 9.49 -15.58
C LEU A 34 3.88 10.87 -16.11
N HIS A 35 2.62 11.03 -16.54
CA HIS A 35 2.05 12.31 -16.94
C HIS A 35 1.72 13.20 -15.71
N ALA A 36 2.54 13.13 -14.66
CA ALA A 36 2.33 13.82 -13.40
C ALA A 36 3.66 14.15 -12.73
N THR A 37 3.72 15.31 -12.07
CA THR A 37 4.84 15.68 -11.22
C THR A 37 4.79 14.85 -9.94
N ILE A 38 5.88 14.14 -9.65
CA ILE A 38 6.03 13.37 -8.42
C ILE A 38 7.22 13.91 -7.63
N GLN A 39 6.99 14.23 -6.36
CA GLN A 39 8.07 14.56 -5.43
C GLN A 39 8.23 13.41 -4.44
N MET A 40 9.47 12.99 -4.22
CA MET A 40 9.80 11.84 -3.38
C MET A 40 10.89 12.22 -2.39
N GLU A 41 10.71 11.87 -1.13
CA GLU A 41 11.71 12.05 -0.09
C GLU A 41 11.74 10.87 0.88
N TRP A 42 12.90 10.63 1.46
CA TRP A 42 13.05 9.62 2.51
C TRP A 42 12.85 10.25 3.88
N LEU A 43 11.88 9.72 4.61
CA LEU A 43 11.59 10.10 5.99
C LEU A 43 12.13 9.03 6.94
N LYS A 44 12.80 9.42 8.02
CA LYS A 44 13.16 8.51 9.12
C LYS A 44 12.08 8.57 10.19
N HIS A 45 11.44 7.44 10.49
CA HIS A 45 10.38 7.34 11.51
C HIS A 45 10.52 6.03 12.28
N GLN A 46 10.54 6.08 13.62
CA GLN A 46 10.69 4.91 14.50
C GLN A 46 11.80 3.94 14.06
N GLN A 47 12.98 4.47 13.76
CA GLN A 47 14.17 3.75 13.26
C GLN A 47 14.07 3.16 11.84
N ASN A 48 12.94 3.35 11.15
CA ASN A 48 12.71 2.90 9.78
C ASN A 48 12.84 4.03 8.78
N TYR A 49 13.17 3.68 7.53
CA TYR A 49 13.14 4.61 6.41
C TYR A 49 11.88 4.37 5.60
N LEU A 50 11.04 5.40 5.54
CA LEU A 50 9.78 5.41 4.82
C LEU A 50 9.90 6.33 3.61
N LEU A 51 9.26 5.96 2.51
CA LEU A 51 9.23 6.79 1.31
C LEU A 51 8.00 7.69 1.37
N LYS A 52 8.21 8.99 1.50
CA LYS A 52 7.15 10.00 1.38
C LYS A 52 7.05 10.42 -0.07
N ILE A 53 5.83 10.39 -0.61
CA ILE A 53 5.56 10.69 -2.01
C ILE A 53 4.42 11.69 -2.09
N HIS A 54 4.62 12.74 -2.87
CA HIS A 54 3.62 13.75 -3.17
C HIS A 54 3.27 13.65 -4.66
N LEU A 55 2.02 13.31 -4.96
CA LEU A 55 1.55 13.05 -6.32
C LEU A 55 0.03 13.23 -6.44
N PRO A 56 -0.51 13.40 -7.67
CA PRO A 56 -1.95 13.28 -7.90
C PRO A 56 -2.48 11.93 -7.39
N LYS A 57 -3.60 11.94 -6.65
CA LYS A 57 -4.14 10.70 -6.06
C LYS A 57 -4.25 9.56 -7.07
N GLN A 58 -4.79 9.84 -8.27
CA GLN A 58 -4.98 8.85 -9.34
C GLN A 58 -3.68 8.21 -9.86
N ALA A 59 -2.52 8.84 -9.65
CA ALA A 59 -1.23 8.29 -10.05
C ALA A 59 -0.65 7.28 -9.03
N LEU A 60 -1.23 7.16 -7.83
CA LEU A 60 -0.73 6.26 -6.79
C LEU A 60 -0.82 4.77 -7.16
N PRO A 61 -1.96 4.26 -7.67
CA PRO A 61 -2.03 2.88 -8.14
C PRO A 61 -0.95 2.53 -9.15
N TYR A 62 -0.72 3.39 -10.15
CA TYR A 62 0.33 3.20 -11.16
C TYR A 62 1.73 3.09 -10.54
N LEU A 63 2.05 3.94 -9.56
CA LEU A 63 3.32 3.90 -8.86
C LEU A 63 3.47 2.59 -8.05
N ILE A 64 2.42 2.16 -7.36
CA ILE A 64 2.41 0.88 -6.62
C ILE A 64 2.59 -0.29 -7.59
N SER A 65 1.87 -0.31 -8.71
CA SER A 65 2.00 -1.34 -9.75
C SER A 65 3.42 -1.37 -10.33
N PHE A 66 3.98 -0.20 -10.68
CA PHE A 66 5.35 -0.08 -11.21
C PHE A 66 6.38 -0.64 -10.22
N MET A 67 6.31 -0.24 -8.95
CA MET A 67 7.17 -0.79 -7.90
C MET A 67 7.02 -2.30 -7.75
N SER A 68 5.78 -2.81 -7.81
CA SER A 68 5.48 -4.23 -7.68
C SER A 68 6.04 -5.04 -8.86
N TYR A 69 5.95 -4.53 -10.09
CA TYR A 69 6.59 -5.12 -11.28
C TYR A 69 8.12 -5.17 -11.16
N HIS A 70 8.71 -4.23 -10.41
CA HIS A 70 10.14 -4.24 -10.08
C HIS A 70 10.47 -4.98 -8.77
N HIS A 71 9.54 -5.80 -8.27
CA HIS A 71 9.69 -6.66 -7.10
C HIS A 71 9.99 -5.93 -5.78
N TYR A 72 9.60 -4.66 -5.67
CA TYR A 72 9.63 -3.98 -4.38
C TYR A 72 8.44 -4.41 -3.52
N ARG A 73 8.74 -4.98 -2.36
CA ARG A 73 7.74 -5.38 -1.36
C ARG A 73 7.28 -4.17 -0.56
N ILE A 74 5.99 -3.85 -0.68
CA ILE A 74 5.36 -2.76 0.05
C ILE A 74 4.54 -3.38 1.19
N TYR A 75 4.85 -3.02 2.43
CA TYR A 75 4.13 -3.51 3.61
C TYR A 75 2.95 -2.62 3.97
N GLN A 76 3.10 -1.30 3.85
CA GLN A 76 2.07 -0.33 4.22
C GLN A 76 2.04 0.83 3.23
N ILE A 77 0.83 1.29 2.91
CA ILE A 77 0.51 2.47 2.09
C ILE A 77 -0.46 3.31 2.92
N VAL A 78 -0.04 4.49 3.38
CA VAL A 78 -0.91 5.35 4.21
C VAL A 78 -0.89 6.80 3.76
N PRO A 79 -2.01 7.54 3.88
CA PRO A 79 -1.98 8.99 3.83
C PRO A 79 -1.04 9.58 4.89
N PHE A 80 -0.42 10.72 4.62
CA PHE A 80 0.53 11.36 5.53
C PHE A 80 -0.03 11.62 6.94
N GLN A 81 -1.34 11.89 7.03
CA GLN A 81 -2.03 12.13 8.31
C GLN A 81 -2.02 10.91 9.24
N LEU A 82 -1.78 9.71 8.69
CA LEU A 82 -1.73 8.45 9.43
C LEU A 82 -0.29 7.92 9.58
N LEU A 83 0.73 8.78 9.46
CA LEU A 83 2.13 8.42 9.64
C LEU A 83 2.37 7.65 10.95
N ASP A 84 1.77 8.10 12.05
CA ASP A 84 1.95 7.49 13.38
C ASP A 84 1.28 6.11 13.51
N ALA A 85 0.43 5.73 12.56
CA ALA A 85 -0.20 4.40 12.51
C ALA A 85 0.68 3.35 11.82
N ILE A 86 1.84 3.73 11.27
CA ILE A 86 2.79 2.81 10.64
C ILE A 86 3.45 1.95 11.71
N LYS A 87 3.71 0.69 11.36
CA LYS A 87 4.32 -0.29 12.26
C LYS A 87 5.57 -0.88 11.60
N PRO A 88 6.57 -1.31 12.38
CA PRO A 88 7.78 -1.93 11.85
C PRO A 88 7.54 -3.38 11.38
N LEU A 89 6.61 -3.61 10.45
CA LEU A 89 6.17 -4.96 10.05
C LEU A 89 7.29 -5.84 9.47
N HIS A 90 8.27 -5.24 8.82
CA HIS A 90 9.45 -5.95 8.29
C HIS A 90 10.32 -6.59 9.40
N GLN A 91 10.20 -6.15 10.65
CA GLN A 91 10.94 -6.77 11.76
C GLN A 91 10.31 -8.09 12.22
N ARG A 92 9.02 -8.30 11.89
CA ARG A 92 8.25 -9.48 12.29
C ARG A 92 7.37 -9.95 11.13
N PRO A 93 7.98 -10.37 10.00
CA PRO A 93 7.26 -10.64 8.77
C PRO A 93 6.25 -11.79 8.88
N HIS A 94 6.47 -12.73 9.81
CA HIS A 94 5.63 -13.90 10.02
C HIS A 94 4.60 -13.72 11.16
N GLU A 95 4.53 -12.55 11.80
CA GLU A 95 3.49 -12.27 12.80
C GLU A 95 2.15 -11.99 12.11
N GLU A 96 1.08 -12.62 12.60
CA GLU A 96 -0.27 -12.39 12.07
C GLU A 96 -0.82 -11.04 12.51
N HIS A 97 -1.39 -10.31 11.56
CA HIS A 97 -2.03 -9.03 11.79
C HIS A 97 -3.35 -8.94 11.05
N ARG A 98 -4.21 -8.04 11.54
CA ARG A 98 -5.41 -7.61 10.82
C ARG A 98 -5.05 -6.38 10.00
N PHE A 99 -5.24 -6.47 8.70
CA PHE A 99 -5.00 -5.44 7.73
C PHE A 99 -6.31 -4.91 7.16
N GLU A 100 -6.30 -3.63 6.81
CA GLU A 100 -7.35 -2.97 6.05
C GLU A 100 -6.72 -2.37 4.79
N MET A 101 -7.32 -2.68 3.64
CA MET A 101 -6.90 -2.18 2.35
C MET A 101 -8.06 -1.45 1.69
N MET A 102 -7.85 -0.19 1.30
CA MET A 102 -8.83 0.57 0.54
C MET A 102 -8.59 0.35 -0.95
N ILE A 103 -9.56 -0.26 -1.62
CA ILE A 103 -9.53 -0.62 -3.04
C ILE A 103 -10.60 0.18 -3.76
N ASP A 104 -10.22 0.87 -4.83
CA ASP A 104 -11.19 1.59 -5.65
C ASP A 104 -12.12 0.65 -6.38
N GLY A 105 -13.39 1.03 -6.48
CA GLY A 105 -14.39 0.22 -7.19
C GLY A 105 -14.69 -1.15 -6.55
N LEU A 106 -14.34 -1.41 -5.28
CA LEU A 106 -14.61 -2.71 -4.64
C LEU A 106 -16.12 -3.03 -4.50
N ASP A 107 -16.98 -2.01 -4.59
CA ASP A 107 -18.43 -2.15 -4.68
C ASP A 107 -18.88 -2.72 -6.05
N ASP A 108 -18.04 -2.59 -7.09
CA ASP A 108 -18.30 -3.15 -8.42
C ASP A 108 -18.10 -4.68 -8.40
N PRO A 109 -19.10 -5.48 -8.84
CA PRO A 109 -19.00 -6.93 -8.82
C PRO A 109 -17.81 -7.49 -9.60
N PHE A 110 -17.44 -6.89 -10.72
CA PHE A 110 -16.33 -7.37 -11.55
C PHE A 110 -14.97 -7.16 -10.86
N ILE A 111 -14.77 -5.99 -10.24
CA ILE A 111 -13.57 -5.72 -9.45
C ILE A 111 -13.53 -6.65 -8.24
N LYS A 112 -14.67 -6.82 -7.55
CA LYS A 112 -14.77 -7.69 -6.38
C LYS A 112 -14.47 -9.15 -6.71
N ASP A 113 -15.03 -9.70 -7.78
CA ASP A 113 -14.78 -11.06 -8.23
C ASP A 113 -13.30 -11.27 -8.57
N LYS A 114 -12.70 -10.30 -9.27
CA LYS A 114 -11.27 -10.32 -9.57
C LYS A 114 -10.40 -10.29 -8.31
N VAL A 115 -10.78 -9.52 -7.29
CA VAL A 115 -10.10 -9.53 -5.99
C VAL A 115 -10.25 -10.89 -5.29
N ILE A 116 -11.42 -11.52 -5.35
CA ILE A 116 -11.66 -12.86 -4.80
C ILE A 116 -10.79 -13.90 -5.51
N ASP A 117 -10.69 -13.87 -6.85
CA ASP A 117 -9.83 -14.76 -7.62
C ASP A 117 -8.35 -14.61 -7.24
N ILE A 118 -7.92 -13.38 -6.99
CA ILE A 118 -6.56 -13.09 -6.51
C ILE A 118 -6.35 -13.69 -5.13
N LEU A 119 -7.28 -13.48 -4.20
CA LEU A 119 -7.23 -14.03 -2.84
C LEU A 119 -7.23 -15.56 -2.86
N ASN A 120 -7.97 -16.19 -3.77
CA ASN A 120 -7.98 -17.64 -3.95
C ASN A 120 -6.62 -18.20 -4.36
N GLY A 121 -5.78 -17.40 -5.04
CA GLY A 121 -4.39 -17.75 -5.31
C GLY A 121 -3.51 -17.88 -4.06
N PHE A 122 -3.96 -17.37 -2.90
CA PHE A 122 -3.28 -17.46 -1.61
C PHE A 122 -3.94 -18.50 -0.68
N GLN A 123 -4.74 -19.44 -1.19
CA GLN A 123 -5.43 -20.44 -0.34
C GLN A 123 -4.49 -21.33 0.48
N SER A 124 -3.26 -21.57 0.01
CA SER A 124 -2.24 -22.30 0.79
C SER A 124 -1.70 -21.48 1.96
N GLU A 125 -1.91 -20.16 1.94
CA GLU A 125 -1.54 -19.24 3.00
C GLU A 125 -2.73 -19.04 3.96
N ARG A 126 -2.45 -18.77 5.24
CA ARG A 126 -3.50 -18.48 6.22
C ARG A 126 -4.05 -17.06 5.99
N VAL A 127 -4.98 -16.95 5.05
CA VAL A 127 -5.64 -15.69 4.66
C VAL A 127 -7.12 -15.76 5.00
N ILE A 128 -7.54 -14.98 6.01
CA ILE A 128 -8.96 -14.80 6.35
C ILE A 128 -9.38 -13.42 5.91
N TYR A 129 -10.41 -13.29 5.08
CA TYR A 129 -10.81 -11.99 4.56
C TYR A 129 -12.32 -11.72 4.66
N SER A 130 -12.67 -10.44 4.64
CA SER A 130 -14.05 -9.97 4.52
C SER A 130 -14.07 -8.64 3.77
N PHE A 131 -15.20 -8.34 3.12
CA PHE A 131 -15.41 -7.09 2.41
C PHE A 131 -16.32 -6.17 3.23
N ALA A 132 -16.02 -4.88 3.23
CA ALA A 132 -16.92 -3.81 3.63
C ALA A 132 -16.76 -2.70 2.59
N LYS A 133 -17.83 -2.20 1.97
CA LYS A 133 -17.79 -1.17 0.92
C LYS A 133 -16.50 -1.15 0.06
N ASP A 134 -15.63 -0.17 0.27
CA ASP A 134 -14.34 0.09 -0.39
C ASP A 134 -13.12 -0.52 0.32
N ILE A 135 -13.35 -1.33 1.36
CA ILE A 135 -12.34 -1.89 2.27
C ILE A 135 -12.33 -3.42 2.20
N LEU A 136 -11.19 -3.97 1.80
CA LEU A 136 -10.84 -5.37 2.00
C LEU A 136 -10.13 -5.52 3.37
N LYS A 137 -10.74 -6.30 4.27
CA LYS A 137 -10.14 -6.66 5.56
C LYS A 137 -9.49 -8.01 5.44
N VAL A 138 -8.20 -8.12 5.79
CA VAL A 138 -7.42 -9.36 5.67
C VAL A 138 -6.71 -9.66 6.98
N THR A 139 -6.81 -10.89 7.47
CA THR A 139 -5.97 -11.39 8.56
C THR A 139 -4.98 -12.38 8.00
N THR A 140 -3.69 -12.04 8.05
CA THR A 140 -2.58 -12.85 7.55
C THR A 140 -1.25 -12.31 8.08
N THR A 141 -0.12 -12.87 7.63
CA THR A 141 1.23 -12.38 8.00
C THR A 141 1.60 -11.14 7.19
N ALA A 142 2.55 -10.34 7.69
CA ALA A 142 3.02 -9.16 6.95
C ALA A 142 3.67 -9.51 5.60
N GLU A 143 4.35 -10.66 5.53
CA GLU A 143 4.94 -11.18 4.28
C GLU A 143 3.86 -11.50 3.24
N VAL A 144 2.83 -12.27 3.62
CA VAL A 144 1.71 -12.61 2.72
C VAL A 144 0.94 -11.36 2.32
N MET A 145 0.72 -10.43 3.25
CA MET A 145 0.06 -9.16 2.94
C MET A 145 0.84 -8.34 1.91
N SER A 146 2.18 -8.28 2.01
CA SER A 146 3.00 -7.57 1.03
C SER A 146 2.94 -8.21 -0.35
N ALA A 147 2.95 -9.56 -0.40
CA ALA A 147 2.76 -10.30 -1.64
C ALA A 147 1.37 -10.07 -2.25
N LEU A 148 0.32 -10.00 -1.42
CA LEU A 148 -1.04 -9.69 -1.84
C LEU A 148 -1.14 -8.29 -2.43
N VAL A 149 -0.57 -7.25 -1.78
CA VAL A 149 -0.49 -5.89 -2.32
C VAL A 149 0.15 -5.88 -3.70
N GLY A 150 1.31 -6.54 -3.85
CA GLY A 150 1.99 -6.62 -5.14
C GLY A 150 1.18 -7.34 -6.22
N THR A 151 0.49 -8.43 -5.86
CA THR A 151 -0.33 -9.22 -6.79
C THR A 151 -1.58 -8.47 -7.23
N LEU A 152 -2.23 -7.75 -6.31
CA LEU A 152 -3.37 -6.89 -6.61
C LEU A 152 -2.94 -5.75 -7.54
N ALA A 153 -1.86 -5.04 -7.22
CA ALA A 153 -1.37 -3.92 -8.00
C ALA A 153 -0.92 -4.33 -9.42
N THR A 154 -0.22 -5.45 -9.56
CA THR A 154 0.20 -5.97 -10.89
C THR A 154 -0.97 -6.51 -11.71
N ARG A 155 -2.13 -6.78 -11.08
CA ARG A 155 -3.38 -7.11 -11.77
C ARG A 155 -4.27 -5.89 -11.96
N ASN A 156 -3.77 -4.67 -11.85
CA ASN A 156 -4.53 -3.43 -12.06
C ASN A 156 -5.73 -3.32 -11.10
N ILE A 157 -5.51 -3.65 -9.84
CA ILE A 157 -6.43 -3.30 -8.75
C ILE A 157 -5.88 -2.05 -8.06
N ASP A 158 -6.69 -1.01 -8.01
CA ASP A 158 -6.26 0.29 -7.53
C ASP A 158 -6.30 0.35 -6.00
N ILE A 159 -5.11 0.39 -5.39
CA ILE A 159 -4.92 0.42 -3.94
C ILE A 159 -4.55 1.83 -3.51
N TYR A 160 -5.34 2.43 -2.62
CA TYR A 160 -5.07 3.76 -2.07
C TYR A 160 -4.60 3.74 -0.62
N HIS A 161 -4.86 2.64 0.09
CA HIS A 161 -4.47 2.45 1.47
C HIS A 161 -4.25 0.97 1.74
N ALA A 162 -3.22 0.63 2.50
CA ALA A 162 -2.99 -0.70 3.03
C ALA A 162 -2.25 -0.56 4.36
N ASN A 163 -2.89 -0.88 5.47
CA ASN A 163 -2.27 -0.76 6.79
C ASN A 163 -2.79 -1.83 7.75
N THR A 164 -2.10 -2.07 8.86
CA THR A 164 -2.73 -2.78 9.97
C THR A 164 -3.92 -1.96 10.46
N ALA A 165 -5.05 -2.60 10.71
CA ALA A 165 -6.20 -1.98 11.32
C ALA A 165 -5.74 -1.21 12.56
N ALA A 166 -5.99 0.10 12.60
CA ALA A 166 -5.81 0.82 13.83
C ALA A 166 -6.75 0.16 14.84
N ARG A 167 -6.25 -0.21 16.02
CA ARG A 167 -7.12 -0.70 17.10
C ARG A 167 -8.11 0.43 17.41
N SER A 168 -9.30 0.38 16.82
CA SER A 168 -10.45 1.22 17.15
C SER A 168 -10.09 2.66 17.50
N PHE A 169 -9.76 3.50 16.51
CA PHE A 169 -10.04 4.92 16.71
C PHE A 169 -11.56 5.07 16.70
N HIS A 170 -12.10 5.46 17.86
CA HIS A 170 -13.47 5.94 18.00
C HIS A 170 -13.84 6.79 16.79
N LYS A 171 -15.01 6.53 16.20
CA LYS A 171 -15.70 7.36 15.20
C LYS A 171 -15.25 8.82 15.30
N MET A 172 -14.38 9.27 14.39
CA MET A 172 -14.25 10.71 14.17
C MET A 172 -15.56 11.14 13.51
N ARG A 173 -16.43 11.75 14.32
CA ARG A 173 -17.57 12.52 13.84
C ARG A 173 -17.02 13.56 12.86
N ILE A 174 -17.48 13.48 11.61
CA ILE A 174 -17.45 14.62 10.70
C ILE A 174 -18.54 15.54 11.23
N SER A 175 -18.13 16.65 11.85
CA SER A 175 -18.98 17.82 12.09
C SER A 175 -18.85 18.76 10.90
#